data_AF-A0A8T6P7H2-F1
#
_entry.id   AF-A0A8T6P7H2-F1
#
_cell.length_a   1.000
_cell.length_b   1.000
_cell.length_c   1.000
_cell.angle_alpha   90.00
_cell.angle_beta   90.00
_cell.angle_gamma   90.00
#
_symmetry.space_group_name_H-M   'P 1'
#
loop_
_entity.id
_entity.type
_entity.pdbx_description
1 polymer ?
#
loop_
_entity_poly.entity_id
_entity_poly.type
_entity_poly.pdbx_seq_one_letter_code
_entity_poly.pdbx_strand_id
1 'polypeptide(L)'
;MDKLTPTTYSLPGNRQAIALYADPHTPAEQVAQLLDLSTPRGVLIVSAGADLMSPEATEKLVPFFRSIGKLAAQYELVVLDGGTKSGGMDLLGSSLEQANHRAPYIGVLPIHADTYRDDPDLRRPVDILEPNHTHFIFVDGEDWGDETKLLTGLFDFLADRVPGVAILANGGRIAQQDVRKIIDHGHDVIILAGSERLADQIADEIRKPDPATPEEIRELARSDQFHVFDLNKSPKSLVTLLKRWYDKKE
;
A
#
# COMPACT_ATOMS: atom_id res chain seq x y z
N MET A 1 6.76 -15.69 -20.01
CA MET A 1 7.52 -14.49 -19.62
C MET A 1 8.75 -14.91 -18.83
N ASP A 2 9.88 -14.25 -19.04
CA ASP A 2 11.09 -14.51 -18.24
C ASP A 2 10.87 -13.97 -16.82
N LYS A 3 10.59 -14.88 -15.88
CA LYS A 3 10.53 -14.54 -14.45
C LYS A 3 11.86 -13.92 -14.02
N LEU A 4 11.81 -12.98 -13.09
CA LEU A 4 12.99 -12.37 -12.45
C LEU A 4 13.91 -11.54 -13.36
N THR A 5 13.40 -11.08 -14.52
CA THR A 5 14.07 -10.06 -15.33
C THR A 5 13.20 -8.80 -15.39
N PRO A 6 13.65 -7.65 -14.87
CA PRO A 6 12.93 -6.39 -15.01
C PRO A 6 12.77 -6.00 -16.48
N THR A 7 11.57 -5.58 -16.86
CA THR A 7 11.24 -5.19 -18.24
C THR A 7 10.50 -3.86 -18.27
N THR A 8 10.64 -3.10 -19.35
CA THR A 8 9.82 -1.89 -19.54
C THR A 8 8.38 -2.27 -19.80
N TYR A 9 7.46 -1.67 -19.04
CA TYR A 9 6.03 -1.89 -19.10
C TYR A 9 5.31 -0.61 -19.54
N SER A 10 4.60 -0.66 -20.66
CA SER A 10 3.85 0.51 -21.16
C SER A 10 2.50 0.64 -20.48
N LEU A 11 2.22 1.84 -19.98
CA LEU A 11 0.96 2.26 -19.37
C LEU A 11 0.22 3.27 -20.28
N PRO A 12 -1.07 3.53 -20.04
CA PRO A 12 -1.81 4.59 -20.71
C PRO A 12 -1.11 5.95 -20.70
N GLY A 13 -1.34 6.73 -21.75
CA GLY A 13 -0.81 8.07 -21.85
C GLY A 13 0.70 8.13 -22.07
N ASN A 14 1.28 7.12 -22.74
CA ASN A 14 2.72 6.99 -23.03
C ASN A 14 3.61 6.96 -21.77
N ARG A 15 3.06 6.50 -20.65
CA ARG A 15 3.81 6.29 -19.42
C ARG A 15 4.53 4.95 -19.47
N GLN A 16 5.63 4.85 -18.75
CA GLN A 16 6.42 3.63 -18.63
C GLN A 16 6.67 3.34 -17.16
N ALA A 17 6.57 2.05 -16.83
CA ALA A 17 6.95 1.47 -15.57
C ALA A 17 7.98 0.35 -15.80
N ILE A 18 8.56 -0.17 -14.72
CA ILE A 18 9.35 -1.40 -14.73
C ILE A 18 8.48 -2.53 -14.20
N ALA A 19 8.28 -3.59 -14.97
CA ALA A 19 7.57 -4.80 -14.54
C ALA A 19 8.55 -5.93 -14.20
N LEU A 20 8.28 -6.63 -13.10
CA LEU A 20 8.96 -7.84 -12.69
C LEU A 20 7.93 -8.96 -12.48
N TYR A 21 8.15 -10.12 -13.09
CA TYR A 21 7.33 -11.31 -12.87
C TYR A 21 8.00 -12.20 -11.82
N ALA A 22 7.27 -12.54 -10.77
CA ALA A 22 7.79 -13.28 -9.62
C ALA A 22 6.88 -14.46 -9.27
N ASP A 23 7.47 -15.50 -8.69
CA ASP A 23 6.74 -16.58 -8.03
C ASP A 23 6.31 -16.16 -6.61
N PRO A 24 5.18 -16.67 -6.04
CA PRO A 24 4.77 -16.39 -4.66
C PRO A 24 5.81 -16.69 -3.58
N HIS A 25 6.84 -17.50 -3.91
CA HIS A 25 7.93 -17.84 -3.01
C HIS A 25 9.25 -17.12 -3.32
N THR A 26 9.26 -16.21 -4.30
CA THR A 26 10.44 -15.38 -4.59
C THR A 26 10.83 -14.59 -3.34
N PRO A 27 12.10 -14.66 -2.88
CA PRO A 27 12.56 -13.89 -1.74
C PRO A 27 12.45 -12.38 -1.97
N ALA A 28 11.96 -11.64 -0.97
CA ALA A 28 11.84 -10.19 -1.02
C ALA A 28 13.19 -9.48 -1.27
N GLU A 29 14.28 -10.00 -0.70
CA GLU A 29 15.64 -9.52 -0.94
C GLU A 29 16.01 -9.59 -2.43
N GLN A 30 15.71 -10.71 -3.09
CA GLN A 30 16.01 -10.90 -4.50
C GLN A 30 15.23 -9.90 -5.37
N VAL A 31 13.96 -9.67 -5.03
CA VAL A 31 13.12 -8.65 -5.69
C VAL A 31 13.71 -7.25 -5.49
N ALA A 32 14.10 -6.90 -4.27
CA ALA A 32 14.70 -5.61 -3.96
C ALA A 32 16.00 -5.38 -4.75
N GLN A 33 16.85 -6.40 -4.88
CA GLN A 33 18.07 -6.33 -5.69
C GLN A 33 17.78 -6.15 -7.19
N LEU A 34 16.81 -6.89 -7.73
CA LEU A 34 16.44 -6.80 -9.16
C LEU A 34 15.83 -5.45 -9.52
N LEU A 35 15.14 -4.79 -8.57
CA LEU A 35 14.53 -3.47 -8.75
C LEU A 35 15.42 -2.31 -8.27
N ASP A 36 16.68 -2.58 -7.93
CA ASP A 36 17.65 -1.59 -7.42
C ASP A 36 17.14 -0.78 -6.21
N LEU A 37 16.47 -1.45 -5.27
CA LEU A 37 15.90 -0.87 -4.05
C LEU A 37 16.89 -0.93 -2.86
N SER A 38 18.18 -0.89 -3.13
CA SER A 38 19.24 -1.22 -2.17
C SER A 38 19.47 -0.15 -1.10
N THR A 39 19.17 1.11 -1.40
CA THR A 39 19.47 2.27 -0.53
C THR A 39 18.34 3.31 -0.52
N PRO A 40 17.10 2.94 -0.14
CA PRO A 40 16.03 3.92 0.02
C PRO A 40 16.32 4.87 1.19
N ARG A 41 15.63 6.01 1.27
CA ARG A 41 15.71 6.90 2.45
C ARG A 41 14.64 6.60 3.51
N GLY A 42 13.65 5.80 3.12
CA GLY A 42 12.56 5.33 3.95
C GLY A 42 11.53 4.59 3.09
N VAL A 43 10.62 3.87 3.73
CA VAL A 43 9.59 3.09 3.04
C VAL A 43 8.21 3.32 3.66
N LEU A 44 7.20 3.47 2.80
CA LEU A 44 5.80 3.60 3.18
C LEU A 44 5.01 2.51 2.46
N ILE A 45 4.26 1.70 3.21
CA ILE A 45 3.24 0.80 2.63
C ILE A 45 1.85 1.33 2.94
N VAL A 46 0.97 1.33 1.94
CA VAL A 46 -0.43 1.74 2.10
C VAL A 46 -1.35 0.56 1.77
N SER A 47 -2.00 0.04 2.80
CA SER A 47 -3.10 -0.92 2.64
C SER A 47 -4.42 -0.16 2.72
N ALA A 48 -5.11 -0.03 1.59
CA ALA A 48 -6.33 0.75 1.49
C ALA A 48 -7.51 -0.03 0.93
N GLY A 49 -8.71 0.54 1.08
CA GLY A 49 -9.89 0.06 0.36
C GLY A 49 -9.77 0.25 -1.15
N ALA A 50 -10.46 -0.62 -1.90
CA ALA A 50 -10.59 -0.55 -3.36
C ALA A 50 -12.06 -0.22 -3.73
N ASP A 51 -12.69 -1.03 -4.57
CA ASP A 51 -14.02 -0.78 -5.16
C ASP A 51 -15.18 -0.66 -4.16
N LEU A 52 -14.99 -1.08 -2.91
CA LEU A 52 -16.02 -1.04 -1.87
C LEU A 52 -15.93 0.21 -0.97
N MET A 53 -15.06 1.17 -1.31
CA MET A 53 -15.02 2.47 -0.66
C MET A 53 -16.25 3.30 -1.04
N SER A 54 -16.92 3.87 -0.05
CA SER A 54 -18.00 4.82 -0.28
C SER A 54 -17.45 6.13 -0.89
N PRO A 55 -18.27 6.87 -1.66
CA PRO A 55 -17.92 8.22 -2.09
C PRO A 55 -17.56 9.13 -0.91
N GLU A 56 -18.28 9.02 0.20
CA GLU A 56 -18.05 9.80 1.41
C GLU A 56 -16.70 9.50 2.05
N ALA A 57 -16.31 8.21 2.17
CA ALA A 57 -14.98 7.83 2.64
C ALA A 57 -13.88 8.33 1.69
N THR A 58 -14.11 8.22 0.39
CA THR A 58 -13.18 8.69 -0.65
C THR A 58 -12.93 10.20 -0.51
N GLU A 59 -14.00 11.01 -0.46
CA GLU A 59 -13.91 12.46 -0.30
C GLU A 59 -13.17 12.87 0.99
N LYS A 60 -13.45 12.18 2.10
CA LYS A 60 -12.76 12.41 3.37
C LYS A 60 -11.27 12.13 3.30
N LEU A 61 -10.86 11.12 2.52
CA LEU A 61 -9.46 10.68 2.44
C LEU A 61 -8.60 11.54 1.49
N VAL A 62 -9.17 12.16 0.45
CA VAL A 62 -8.46 13.03 -0.51
C VAL A 62 -7.42 13.98 0.13
N PRO A 63 -7.77 14.82 1.13
CA PRO A 63 -6.81 15.76 1.71
C PRO A 63 -5.68 15.08 2.50
N PHE A 64 -5.92 13.88 3.03
CA PHE A 64 -4.91 13.10 3.75
C PHE A 64 -3.96 12.42 2.80
N PHE A 65 -4.45 11.77 1.74
CA PHE A 65 -3.60 11.21 0.68
C PHE A 65 -2.75 12.29 0.00
N ARG A 66 -3.29 13.48 -0.25
CA ARG A 66 -2.49 14.62 -0.75
C ARG A 66 -1.35 14.98 0.19
N SER A 67 -1.58 14.91 1.50
CA SER A 67 -0.56 15.22 2.51
C SER A 67 0.47 14.09 2.64
N ILE A 68 0.05 12.84 2.51
CA ILE A 68 0.91 11.66 2.42
C ILE A 68 1.82 11.76 1.19
N GLY A 69 1.26 12.06 0.01
CA GLY A 69 2.05 12.21 -1.23
C GLY A 69 3.11 13.30 -1.13
N LYS A 70 2.78 14.45 -0.53
CA LYS A 70 3.75 15.52 -0.25
C LYS A 70 4.86 15.08 0.70
N LEU A 71 4.52 14.33 1.75
CA LEU A 71 5.52 13.79 2.68
C LEU A 71 6.41 12.75 1.98
N ALA A 72 5.83 11.83 1.22
CA ALA A 72 6.57 10.82 0.46
C ALA A 72 7.55 11.47 -0.52
N ALA A 73 7.14 12.53 -1.23
CA ALA A 73 8.02 13.31 -2.10
C ALA A 73 9.13 14.02 -1.31
N GLN A 74 8.80 14.64 -0.17
CA GLN A 74 9.77 15.36 0.65
C GLN A 74 10.88 14.44 1.18
N TYR A 75 10.55 13.23 1.63
CA TYR A 75 11.52 12.28 2.19
C TYR A 75 12.11 11.33 1.13
N GLU A 76 11.64 11.39 -0.13
CA GLU A 76 11.93 10.40 -1.20
C GLU A 76 11.70 8.96 -0.71
N LEU A 77 10.50 8.71 -0.18
CA LEU A 77 10.13 7.39 0.31
C LEU A 77 9.88 6.43 -0.86
N VAL A 78 10.35 5.19 -0.75
CA VAL A 78 9.79 4.10 -1.55
C VAL A 78 8.36 3.87 -1.08
N VAL A 79 7.40 3.86 -2.01
CA VAL A 79 5.98 3.66 -1.69
C VAL A 79 5.52 2.32 -2.26
N LEU A 80 4.84 1.52 -1.44
CA LEU A 80 4.32 0.20 -1.78
C LEU A 80 2.79 0.19 -1.61
N ASP A 81 2.07 -0.37 -2.58
CA ASP A 81 0.66 -0.74 -2.42
C ASP A 81 0.24 -1.87 -3.40
N GLY A 82 -1.08 -2.10 -3.52
CA GLY A 82 -1.67 -3.12 -4.38
C GLY A 82 -1.81 -2.78 -5.86
N GLY A 83 -1.28 -1.65 -6.35
CA GLY A 83 -1.08 -1.33 -7.77
C GLY A 83 -2.31 -1.06 -8.66
N THR A 84 -3.52 -1.26 -8.15
CA THR A 84 -4.75 -1.10 -8.95
C THR A 84 -5.26 0.33 -8.96
N LYS A 85 -5.89 0.75 -10.07
CA LYS A 85 -6.56 2.04 -10.22
C LYS A 85 -7.94 2.02 -9.55
N SER A 86 -7.97 1.82 -8.24
CA SER A 86 -9.21 1.80 -7.47
C SER A 86 -8.99 2.29 -6.04
N GLY A 87 -10.00 2.97 -5.49
CA GLY A 87 -10.04 3.41 -4.10
C GLY A 87 -8.78 4.16 -3.67
N GLY A 88 -8.14 3.70 -2.61
CA GLY A 88 -6.98 4.35 -2.01
C GLY A 88 -5.75 4.41 -2.92
N MET A 89 -5.54 3.44 -3.79
CA MET A 89 -4.40 3.41 -4.71
C MET A 89 -4.53 4.50 -5.80
N ASP A 90 -5.74 4.74 -6.32
CA ASP A 90 -6.01 5.85 -7.25
C ASP A 90 -5.80 7.22 -6.58
N LEU A 91 -6.23 7.36 -5.32
CA LEU A 91 -5.97 8.55 -4.50
C LEU A 91 -4.48 8.75 -4.24
N LEU A 92 -3.72 7.69 -3.97
CA LEU A 92 -2.29 7.74 -3.68
C LEU A 92 -1.49 8.11 -4.92
N GLY A 93 -1.73 7.41 -6.04
CA GLY A 93 -1.05 7.69 -7.31
C GLY A 93 -1.25 9.14 -7.75
N SER A 94 -2.49 9.63 -7.73
CA SER A 94 -2.81 11.03 -8.02
C SER A 94 -2.11 12.01 -7.07
N SER A 95 -1.95 11.64 -5.80
CA SER A 95 -1.30 12.49 -4.79
C SER A 95 0.21 12.53 -4.91
N LEU A 96 0.84 11.41 -5.27
CA LEU A 96 2.28 11.30 -5.54
C LEU A 96 2.67 12.09 -6.79
N GLU A 97 1.86 11.97 -7.85
CA GLU A 97 2.04 12.74 -9.09
C GLU A 97 1.95 14.25 -8.83
N GLN A 98 0.90 14.71 -8.13
CA GLN A 98 0.75 16.12 -7.76
C GLN A 98 1.91 16.64 -6.90
N ALA A 99 2.54 15.77 -6.12
CA ALA A 99 3.68 16.09 -5.28
C ALA A 99 5.03 16.03 -6.02
N ASN A 100 5.06 15.63 -7.30
CA ASN A 100 6.28 15.32 -8.05
C ASN A 100 7.19 14.33 -7.31
N HIS A 101 6.60 13.29 -6.72
CA HIS A 101 7.36 12.20 -6.10
C HIS A 101 8.24 11.51 -7.17
N ARG A 102 9.50 11.18 -6.80
CA ARG A 102 10.52 10.65 -7.72
C ARG A 102 11.11 9.31 -7.30
N ALA A 103 10.87 8.88 -6.07
CA ALA A 103 11.32 7.58 -5.61
C ALA A 103 10.45 6.46 -6.22
N PRO A 104 10.86 5.18 -6.12
CA PRO A 104 10.04 4.06 -6.55
C PRO A 104 8.64 4.09 -5.89
N TYR A 105 7.61 3.91 -6.73
CA TYR A 105 6.22 3.67 -6.34
C TYR A 105 5.81 2.36 -6.98
N ILE A 106 5.60 1.34 -6.14
CA ILE A 106 5.63 -0.06 -6.52
C ILE A 106 4.29 -0.69 -6.21
N GLY A 107 3.62 -1.18 -7.25
CA GLY A 107 2.37 -1.92 -7.15
C GLY A 107 2.68 -3.41 -7.18
N VAL A 108 2.25 -4.15 -6.16
CA VAL A 108 2.41 -5.61 -6.11
C VAL A 108 1.04 -6.23 -6.30
N LEU A 109 0.90 -7.05 -7.34
CA LEU A 109 -0.39 -7.55 -7.85
C LEU A 109 -0.26 -9.03 -8.21
N PRO A 110 -1.37 -9.79 -8.22
CA PRO A 110 -1.38 -11.11 -8.82
C PRO A 110 -1.30 -11.01 -10.35
N ILE A 111 -0.79 -12.06 -11.01
CA ILE A 111 -0.43 -12.03 -12.45
C ILE A 111 -1.63 -11.81 -13.36
N HIS A 112 -2.83 -12.23 -12.95
CA HIS A 112 -4.04 -11.99 -13.75
C HIS A 112 -4.35 -10.51 -13.91
N ALA A 113 -3.84 -9.63 -13.04
CA ALA A 113 -3.98 -8.19 -13.20
C ALA A 113 -3.33 -7.65 -14.48
N ASP A 114 -2.22 -8.26 -14.92
CA ASP A 114 -1.59 -7.98 -16.22
C ASP A 114 -2.43 -8.55 -17.37
N THR A 115 -2.91 -9.79 -17.23
CA THR A 115 -3.65 -10.49 -18.30
C THR A 115 -4.95 -9.81 -18.73
N TYR A 116 -5.60 -9.05 -17.83
CA TYR A 116 -6.79 -8.25 -18.18
C TYR A 116 -6.52 -7.18 -19.26
N ARG A 117 -5.25 -6.84 -19.52
CA ARG A 117 -4.85 -5.93 -20.60
C ARG A 117 -5.06 -6.52 -22.00
N ASP A 118 -4.94 -7.85 -22.14
CA ASP A 118 -4.84 -8.52 -23.44
C ASP A 118 -6.14 -9.22 -23.89
N ASP A 119 -7.23 -9.14 -23.11
CA ASP A 119 -8.52 -9.77 -23.44
C ASP A 119 -9.58 -8.74 -23.89
N PRO A 120 -9.84 -8.62 -25.20
CA PRO A 120 -10.85 -7.70 -25.74
C PRO A 120 -12.31 -8.14 -25.51
N ASP A 121 -12.57 -9.38 -25.07
CA ASP A 121 -13.91 -9.91 -24.82
C ASP A 121 -14.41 -9.67 -23.38
N LEU A 122 -13.52 -9.27 -22.47
CA LEU A 122 -13.88 -8.88 -21.11
C LEU A 122 -14.50 -7.48 -21.13
N ARG A 123 -15.81 -7.39 -20.87
CA ARG A 123 -16.63 -6.15 -20.79
C ARG A 123 -16.26 -5.21 -19.63
N ARG A 124 -14.99 -5.11 -19.23
CA ARG A 124 -14.49 -4.20 -18.19
C ARG A 124 -13.49 -3.24 -18.80
N PRO A 125 -13.32 -2.01 -18.27
CA PRO A 125 -12.38 -1.08 -18.85
C PRO A 125 -10.97 -1.64 -18.75
N VAL A 126 -10.36 -1.83 -19.91
CA VAL A 126 -8.93 -1.74 -20.22
C VAL A 126 -8.23 -0.76 -19.25
N ASP A 127 -7.16 -1.23 -18.59
CA ASP A 127 -6.35 -0.56 -17.57
C ASP A 127 -6.93 -0.46 -16.14
N ILE A 128 -6.90 -1.61 -15.46
CA ILE A 128 -7.07 -1.69 -14.00
C ILE A 128 -5.82 -1.26 -13.23
N LEU A 129 -4.68 -1.03 -13.91
CA LEU A 129 -3.43 -0.64 -13.28
C LEU A 129 -3.40 0.87 -13.05
N GLU A 130 -2.91 1.28 -11.88
CA GLU A 130 -2.80 2.70 -11.55
C GLU A 130 -1.62 3.32 -12.32
N PRO A 131 -1.85 4.37 -13.13
CA PRO A 131 -0.88 4.85 -14.12
C PRO A 131 0.28 5.70 -13.56
N ASN A 132 0.30 6.02 -12.27
CA ASN A 132 1.38 6.78 -11.63
C ASN A 132 2.46 5.87 -11.03
N HIS A 133 2.23 4.56 -10.96
CA HIS A 133 3.25 3.58 -10.56
C HIS A 133 4.47 3.61 -11.47
N THR A 134 5.64 3.54 -10.85
CA THR A 134 6.92 3.43 -11.57
C THR A 134 7.37 1.99 -11.69
N HIS A 135 6.88 1.10 -10.82
CA HIS A 135 7.20 -0.32 -10.84
C HIS A 135 5.95 -1.17 -10.60
N PHE A 136 5.90 -2.34 -11.23
CA PHE A 136 4.94 -3.39 -10.94
C PHE A 136 5.63 -4.71 -10.67
N ILE A 137 5.09 -5.45 -9.72
CA ILE A 137 5.50 -6.82 -9.45
C ILE A 137 4.27 -7.70 -9.63
N PHE A 138 4.30 -8.53 -10.67
CA PHE A 138 3.24 -9.48 -10.96
C PHE A 138 3.61 -10.84 -10.38
N VAL A 139 2.85 -11.26 -9.38
CA VAL A 139 3.05 -12.50 -8.63
C VAL A 139 2.23 -13.61 -9.27
N ASP A 140 2.85 -14.76 -9.54
CA ASP A 140 2.21 -15.94 -10.13
C ASP A 140 1.22 -16.60 -9.15
N GLY A 141 0.07 -15.96 -8.98
CA GLY A 141 -1.08 -16.39 -8.18
C GLY A 141 -2.38 -16.07 -8.90
N GLU A 142 -3.43 -16.83 -8.61
CA GLU A 142 -4.73 -16.75 -9.29
C GLU A 142 -5.72 -15.86 -8.54
N ASP A 143 -5.51 -15.67 -7.24
CA ASP A 143 -6.42 -14.97 -6.35
C ASP A 143 -5.85 -13.64 -5.87
N TRP A 144 -6.75 -12.67 -5.70
CA TRP A 144 -6.41 -11.42 -5.01
C TRP A 144 -6.04 -11.68 -3.54
N GLY A 145 -4.81 -11.33 -3.17
CA GLY A 145 -4.20 -11.60 -1.88
C GLY A 145 -3.06 -12.64 -1.93
N ASP A 146 -2.86 -13.34 -3.05
CA ASP A 146 -1.70 -14.23 -3.24
C ASP A 146 -0.37 -13.44 -3.20
N GLU A 147 -0.44 -12.18 -3.62
CA GLU A 147 0.64 -11.23 -3.63
C GLU A 147 1.01 -10.66 -2.25
N THR A 148 0.11 -10.75 -1.26
CA THR A 148 0.27 -10.16 0.09
C THR A 148 1.57 -10.60 0.76
N LYS A 149 2.00 -11.86 0.58
CA LYS A 149 3.28 -12.34 1.14
C LYS A 149 4.48 -11.57 0.58
N LEU A 150 4.50 -11.34 -0.72
CA LEU A 150 5.61 -10.63 -1.35
C LEU A 150 5.56 -9.14 -1.06
N LEU A 151 4.36 -8.52 -1.11
CA LEU A 151 4.17 -7.11 -0.80
C LEU A 151 4.66 -6.77 0.62
N THR A 152 4.18 -7.51 1.62
CA THR A 152 4.54 -7.27 3.02
C THR A 152 5.96 -7.72 3.36
N GLY A 153 6.48 -8.75 2.69
CA GLY A 153 7.89 -9.16 2.82
C GLY A 153 8.87 -8.16 2.20
N LEU A 154 8.48 -7.50 1.10
CA LEU A 154 9.27 -6.40 0.51
C LEU A 154 9.27 -5.18 1.43
N PHE A 155 8.12 -4.82 2.00
CA PHE A 155 8.06 -3.77 3.00
C PHE A 155 8.96 -4.08 4.20
N ASP A 156 8.84 -5.27 4.78
CA ASP A 156 9.64 -5.74 5.91
C ASP A 156 11.14 -5.66 5.64
N PHE A 157 11.58 -6.22 4.51
CA PHE A 157 12.99 -6.17 4.10
C PHE A 157 13.53 -4.73 4.01
N LEU A 158 12.74 -3.78 3.50
CA LEU A 158 13.16 -2.38 3.40
C LEU A 158 13.12 -1.69 4.78
N ALA A 159 12.05 -1.90 5.55
CA ALA A 159 11.83 -1.26 6.84
C ALA A 159 12.83 -1.72 7.93
N ASP A 160 13.43 -2.89 7.79
CA ASP A 160 14.55 -3.36 8.63
C ASP A 160 15.84 -2.56 8.45
N ARG A 161 15.97 -1.83 7.34
CA ARG A 161 17.19 -1.11 6.95
C ARG A 161 17.04 0.40 7.01
N VAL A 162 15.81 0.88 6.84
CA VAL A 162 15.49 2.31 6.75
C VAL A 162 14.19 2.60 7.49
N PRO A 163 13.94 3.85 7.92
CA PRO A 163 12.68 4.18 8.56
C PRO A 163 11.46 3.79 7.71
N GLY A 164 10.51 3.09 8.31
CA GLY A 164 9.29 2.68 7.63
C GLY A 164 8.07 2.64 8.53
N VAL A 165 6.90 2.84 7.95
CA VAL A 165 5.60 2.70 8.62
C VAL A 165 4.53 2.31 7.61
N ALA A 166 3.52 1.60 8.07
CA ALA A 166 2.34 1.26 7.27
C ALA A 166 1.17 2.22 7.54
N ILE A 167 0.30 2.38 6.54
CA ILE A 167 -0.98 3.09 6.69
C ILE A 167 -2.12 2.13 6.32
N LEU A 168 -3.10 2.02 7.22
CA LEU A 168 -4.38 1.39 6.95
C LEU A 168 -5.46 2.47 6.77
N ALA A 169 -6.09 2.50 5.59
CA ALA A 169 -7.18 3.42 5.27
C ALA A 169 -8.38 2.64 4.70
N ASN A 170 -9.55 2.72 5.33
CA ASN A 170 -10.73 1.95 4.97
C ASN A 170 -10.47 0.44 5.07
N GLY A 171 -10.12 -0.22 3.97
CA GLY A 171 -9.67 -1.60 3.96
C GLY A 171 -10.77 -2.66 3.93
N GLY A 172 -10.37 -3.86 3.52
CA GLY A 172 -11.18 -5.07 3.51
C GLY A 172 -10.33 -6.28 3.85
N ARG A 173 -10.78 -7.47 3.44
CA ARG A 173 -10.12 -8.74 3.77
C ARG A 173 -8.64 -8.79 3.39
N ILE A 174 -8.26 -8.27 2.22
CA ILE A 174 -6.85 -8.26 1.77
C ILE A 174 -6.02 -7.30 2.63
N ALA A 175 -6.50 -6.08 2.85
CA ALA A 175 -5.84 -5.12 3.75
C ALA A 175 -5.67 -5.69 5.18
N GLN A 176 -6.60 -6.52 5.66
CA GLN A 176 -6.48 -7.23 6.93
C GLN A 176 -5.33 -8.25 6.93
N GLN A 177 -5.16 -8.98 5.82
CA GLN A 177 -4.04 -9.91 5.64
C GLN A 177 -2.71 -9.15 5.60
N ASP A 178 -2.65 -8.04 4.87
CA ASP A 178 -1.45 -7.20 4.80
C ASP A 178 -1.05 -6.69 6.19
N VAL A 179 -1.99 -6.06 6.90
CA VAL A 179 -1.75 -5.46 8.22
C VAL A 179 -1.39 -6.52 9.26
N ARG A 180 -2.01 -7.70 9.23
CA ARG A 180 -1.62 -8.83 10.11
C ARG A 180 -0.14 -9.17 9.90
N LYS A 181 0.31 -9.33 8.65
CA LYS A 181 1.72 -9.66 8.37
C LYS A 181 2.69 -8.55 8.74
N ILE A 182 2.32 -7.30 8.49
CA ILE A 182 3.15 -6.14 8.88
C ILE A 182 3.37 -6.11 10.40
N ILE A 183 2.32 -6.40 11.17
CA ILE A 183 2.36 -6.52 12.64
C ILE A 183 3.20 -7.71 13.08
N ASP A 184 2.98 -8.88 12.47
CA ASP A 184 3.75 -10.10 12.76
C ASP A 184 5.26 -9.91 12.50
N HIS A 185 5.62 -9.02 11.58
CA HIS A 185 7.01 -8.62 11.28
C HIS A 185 7.58 -7.55 12.22
N GLY A 186 6.80 -6.98 13.14
CA GLY A 186 7.32 -6.01 14.09
C GLY A 186 7.05 -4.54 13.75
N HIS A 187 6.36 -4.22 12.66
CA HIS A 187 6.24 -2.85 12.14
C HIS A 187 4.97 -2.12 12.56
N ASP A 188 5.10 -0.81 12.75
CA ASP A 188 4.00 0.07 13.14
C ASP A 188 3.00 0.31 12.00
N VAL A 189 1.71 0.39 12.34
CA VAL A 189 0.60 0.67 11.41
C VAL A 189 -0.23 1.85 11.91
N ILE A 190 -0.33 2.90 11.09
CA ILE A 190 -1.21 4.04 11.35
C ILE A 190 -2.59 3.75 10.77
N ILE A 191 -3.60 3.71 11.63
CA ILE A 191 -5.00 3.52 11.22
C ILE A 191 -5.64 4.89 11.01
N LEU A 192 -6.21 5.13 9.83
CA LEU A 192 -7.01 6.33 9.55
C LEU A 192 -8.46 6.13 10.01
N ALA A 193 -8.74 6.35 11.29
CA ALA A 193 -10.10 6.24 11.84
C ALA A 193 -11.03 7.33 11.31
N GLY A 194 -12.27 6.97 11.02
CA GLY A 194 -13.25 7.75 10.26
C GLY A 194 -13.23 7.47 8.76
N SER A 195 -12.46 6.46 8.31
CA SER A 195 -12.40 6.02 6.90
C SER A 195 -13.27 4.81 6.60
N GLU A 196 -14.09 4.36 7.56
CA GLU A 196 -15.03 3.24 7.48
C GLU A 196 -14.33 1.85 7.44
N ARG A 197 -15.15 0.80 7.45
CA ARG A 197 -14.73 -0.60 7.24
C ARG A 197 -13.63 -1.05 8.20
N LEU A 198 -12.59 -1.73 7.71
CA LEU A 198 -11.59 -2.40 8.56
C LEU A 198 -10.87 -1.42 9.48
N ALA A 199 -10.51 -0.24 8.98
CA ALA A 199 -9.85 0.80 9.76
C ALA A 199 -10.70 1.19 10.99
N ASP A 200 -12.00 1.40 10.79
CA ASP A 200 -12.89 1.76 11.90
C ASP A 200 -13.19 0.58 12.82
N GLN A 201 -13.33 -0.64 12.29
CA GLN A 201 -13.49 -1.85 13.09
C GLN A 201 -12.33 -2.05 14.08
N ILE A 202 -11.08 -1.90 13.62
CA ILE A 202 -9.90 -2.03 14.49
C ILE A 202 -9.80 -0.83 15.43
N ALA A 203 -10.00 0.41 14.93
CA ALA A 203 -9.90 1.60 15.76
C ALA A 203 -10.94 1.63 16.89
N ASP A 204 -12.17 1.19 16.62
CA ASP A 204 -13.24 1.14 17.61
C ASP A 204 -13.00 0.03 18.64
N GLU A 205 -12.51 -1.14 18.22
CA GLU A 205 -12.13 -2.22 19.13
C GLU A 205 -10.97 -1.80 20.05
N ILE A 206 -9.96 -1.08 19.53
CA ILE A 206 -8.85 -0.52 20.34
C ILE A 206 -9.39 0.46 21.38
N ARG A 207 -10.34 1.32 21.01
CA ARG A 207 -10.89 2.36 21.90
C ARG A 207 -11.84 1.77 22.95
N LYS A 208 -12.63 0.79 22.55
CA LYS A 208 -13.68 0.19 23.37
C LYS A 208 -13.84 -1.29 22.98
N PRO A 209 -13.08 -2.19 23.63
CA PRO A 209 -13.18 -3.61 23.35
C PRO A 209 -14.60 -4.14 23.52
N ASP A 210 -15.08 -4.90 22.52
CA ASP A 210 -16.43 -5.47 22.52
C ASP A 210 -16.37 -7.00 22.27
N PRO A 211 -16.86 -7.84 23.20
CA PRO A 211 -16.97 -9.28 23.00
C PRO A 211 -17.83 -9.71 21.79
N ALA A 212 -18.61 -8.80 21.19
CA ALA A 212 -19.35 -9.04 19.96
C ALA A 212 -18.52 -8.81 18.67
N THR A 213 -17.41 -8.07 18.74
CA THR A 213 -16.49 -7.85 17.60
C THR A 213 -15.89 -9.18 17.12
N PRO A 214 -15.75 -9.46 15.83
CA PRO A 214 -15.13 -10.70 15.34
C PRO A 214 -13.74 -10.95 15.97
N GLU A 215 -13.42 -12.21 16.35
CA GLU A 215 -12.16 -12.53 17.06
C GLU A 215 -10.92 -12.09 16.27
N GLU A 216 -10.93 -12.21 14.96
CA GLU A 216 -9.83 -11.78 14.09
C GLU A 216 -9.51 -10.27 14.17
N ILE A 217 -10.51 -9.43 14.46
CA ILE A 217 -10.34 -7.99 14.69
C ILE A 217 -9.88 -7.74 16.12
N ARG A 218 -10.43 -8.47 17.11
CA ARG A 218 -10.00 -8.39 18.51
C ARG A 218 -8.53 -8.77 18.67
N GLU A 219 -8.08 -9.81 17.98
CA GLU A 219 -6.68 -10.22 17.96
C GLU A 219 -5.77 -9.12 17.43
N LEU A 220 -6.14 -8.52 16.29
CA LEU A 220 -5.39 -7.40 15.72
C LEU A 220 -5.35 -6.22 16.69
N ALA A 221 -6.49 -5.81 17.24
CA ALA A 221 -6.62 -4.67 18.14
C ALA A 221 -5.82 -4.80 19.45
N ARG A 222 -5.34 -5.99 19.80
CA ARG A 222 -4.44 -6.20 20.95
C ARG A 222 -2.99 -5.80 20.68
N SER A 223 -2.59 -5.59 19.41
CA SER A 223 -1.23 -5.16 19.06
C SER A 223 -0.95 -3.73 19.52
N ASP A 224 0.24 -3.51 20.07
CA ASP A 224 0.76 -2.20 20.49
C ASP A 224 1.35 -1.37 19.32
N GLN A 225 1.47 -1.97 18.13
CA GLN A 225 1.97 -1.34 16.91
C GLN A 225 0.92 -0.46 16.20
N PHE A 226 -0.34 -0.51 16.63
CA PHE A 226 -1.39 0.29 16.02
C PHE A 226 -1.43 1.71 16.57
N HIS A 227 -1.37 2.69 15.66
CA HIS A 227 -1.51 4.10 15.96
C HIS A 227 -2.78 4.67 15.33
N VAL A 228 -3.81 4.87 16.15
CA VAL A 228 -5.08 5.42 15.67
C VAL A 228 -4.96 6.93 15.40
N PHE A 229 -5.13 7.32 14.14
CA PHE A 229 -5.25 8.71 13.71
C PHE A 229 -6.69 9.02 13.29
N ASP A 230 -7.31 9.99 13.96
CA ASP A 230 -8.69 10.42 13.69
C ASP A 230 -8.75 11.43 12.53
N LEU A 231 -9.49 11.12 11.46
CA LEU A 231 -9.67 11.97 10.28
C LEU A 231 -10.43 13.28 10.57
N ASN A 232 -11.05 13.45 11.74
CA ASN A 232 -11.54 14.75 12.19
C ASN A 232 -10.41 15.73 12.54
N LYS A 233 -9.18 15.24 12.72
CA LYS A 233 -7.98 16.08 12.88
C LYS A 233 -7.49 16.55 11.51
N SER A 234 -6.73 17.64 11.50
CA SER A 234 -6.22 18.19 10.25
C SER A 234 -5.23 17.23 9.55
N PRO A 235 -5.15 17.22 8.20
CA PRO A 235 -4.11 16.48 7.46
C PRO A 235 -2.68 16.86 7.87
N LYS A 236 -2.46 18.11 8.29
CA LYS A 236 -1.17 18.56 8.85
C LYS A 236 -0.79 17.78 10.11
N SER A 237 -1.77 17.41 10.93
CA SER A 237 -1.54 16.59 12.12
C SER A 237 -1.11 15.17 11.78
N LEU A 238 -1.62 14.59 10.66
CA LEU A 238 -1.15 13.30 10.16
C LEU A 238 0.31 13.38 9.72
N VAL A 239 0.67 14.43 8.99
CA VAL A 239 2.07 14.67 8.58
C VAL A 239 2.98 14.78 9.82
N THR A 240 2.58 15.52 10.85
CA THR A 240 3.35 15.62 12.11
C THR A 240 3.50 14.25 12.79
N LEU A 241 2.48 13.39 12.72
CA LEU A 241 2.57 12.02 13.24
C LEU A 241 3.56 11.19 12.42
N LEU A 242 3.40 11.14 11.09
CA LEU A 242 4.25 10.37 10.16
C LEU A 242 5.74 10.74 10.29
N LYS A 243 6.04 12.01 10.50
CA LYS A 243 7.41 12.50 10.72
C LYS A 243 8.12 11.82 11.90
N ARG A 244 7.40 11.26 12.87
CA ARG A 244 8.02 10.53 14.00
C ARG A 244 8.76 9.27 13.57
N TRP A 245 8.44 8.70 12.41
CA TRP A 245 9.20 7.59 11.84
C TRP A 245 10.41 8.11 11.07
N TYR A 246 10.23 9.12 10.21
CA TYR A 246 11.25 9.55 9.26
C TYR A 246 12.24 10.60 9.77
N ASP A 247 11.91 11.34 10.84
CA ASP A 247 12.81 12.32 11.48
C ASP A 247 13.67 11.68 12.58
N LYS A 248 13.54 10.37 12.84
CA LYS A 248 14.45 9.65 13.74
C LYS A 248 15.84 9.65 13.10
N LYS A 249 16.68 10.58 13.56
CA LYS A 249 18.11 10.57 13.32
C LYS A 249 18.70 9.31 13.95
N GLU A 250 19.45 8.56 13.16
CA GLU A 250 20.55 7.74 13.68
C GLU A 250 21.48 8.57 14.58
#